data_AF-A0A9E4PDB2-F1
#
_entry.id   AF-A0A9E4PDB2-F1
#
_cell.length_a   1.000
_cell.length_b   1.000
_cell.length_c   1.000
_cell.angle_alpha   90.00
_cell.angle_beta   90.00
_cell.angle_gamma   90.00
#
_symmetry.space_group_name_H-M   'P 1'
#
loop_
_entity.id
_entity.type
_entity.pdbx_description
1 polymer ?
#
loop_
_entity_poly.entity_id
_entity_poly.type
_entity_poly.pdbx_seq_one_letter_code
_entity_poly.pdbx_strand_id
1 'polypeptide(L)'
;MLMPHGSIEQPGKPTRDAAYLEEMTKAVFRSGFSWKVVEDKWPNFKAAFDGFDVKKVAAYDERDVDRLLADAGIVRNGRKIEATIHNARAMLELVEGFGSFKKYLRSMDKQAYEVTAKDMKGRFSYLGKTGTYTFLWGVGEEVPEWEDR
;
A
#
# COMPACT_ATOMS: atom_id res chain seq x y z
N MET A 1 -8.19 9.75 15.32
CA MET A 1 -6.77 9.64 14.94
C MET A 1 -6.62 10.41 13.62
N LEU A 2 -5.98 11.58 13.68
CA LEU A 2 -6.04 12.65 12.67
C LEU A 2 -5.16 12.38 11.44
N MET A 3 -5.63 12.79 10.26
CA MET A 3 -4.76 13.27 9.17
C MET A 3 -5.18 14.72 8.88
N PRO A 4 -4.56 15.72 9.53
CA PRO A 4 -4.76 17.12 9.22
C PRO A 4 -3.74 17.49 8.14
N HIS A 5 -4.15 17.46 6.88
CA HIS A 5 -3.28 17.77 5.73
C HIS A 5 -2.75 19.22 5.76
N GLY A 6 -3.25 20.08 6.65
CA GLY A 6 -2.94 21.52 6.72
C GLY A 6 -1.47 21.90 6.94
N SER A 7 -0.52 20.94 7.03
CA SER A 7 0.91 21.25 7.07
C SER A 7 1.80 20.26 6.28
N ILE A 8 1.23 19.24 5.64
CA ILE A 8 1.99 18.24 4.87
C ILE A 8 1.52 18.29 3.42
N GLU A 9 2.42 18.71 2.54
CA GLU A 9 2.17 18.69 1.10
C GLU A 9 1.93 17.27 0.61
N GLN A 10 0.97 17.10 -0.31
CA GLN A 10 0.69 15.81 -0.90
C GLN A 10 1.91 15.28 -1.67
N PRO A 11 2.31 14.02 -1.46
CA PRO A 11 3.36 13.42 -2.27
C PRO A 11 2.98 13.34 -3.74
N GLY A 12 3.99 13.44 -4.62
CA GLY A 12 3.81 13.27 -6.06
C GLY A 12 3.49 11.81 -6.45
N LYS A 13 2.95 11.66 -7.66
CA LYS A 13 2.60 10.35 -8.24
C LYS A 13 3.85 9.48 -8.47
N PRO A 14 3.94 8.27 -7.90
CA PRO A 14 5.07 7.38 -8.12
C PRO A 14 5.26 6.99 -9.59
N THR A 15 6.50 6.68 -9.97
CA THR A 15 6.85 6.30 -11.35
C THR A 15 6.99 4.79 -11.55
N ARG A 16 7.24 4.02 -10.49
CA ARG A 16 7.47 2.57 -10.54
C ARG A 16 6.42 1.84 -9.71
N ASP A 17 5.99 0.67 -10.17
CA ASP A 17 4.99 -0.15 -9.47
C ASP A 17 5.43 -0.53 -8.05
N ALA A 18 6.74 -0.77 -7.85
CA ALA A 18 7.30 -1.04 -6.53
C ALA A 18 7.03 0.07 -5.49
N ALA A 19 7.01 1.34 -5.93
CA ALA A 19 6.71 2.45 -5.03
C ALA A 19 5.22 2.52 -4.67
N TYR A 20 4.31 2.08 -5.55
CA TYR A 20 2.90 1.92 -5.21
C TYR A 20 2.69 0.80 -4.19
N LEU A 21 3.36 -0.35 -4.35
CA LEU A 21 3.31 -1.41 -3.36
C LEU A 21 3.88 -0.95 -2.00
N GLU A 22 4.99 -0.21 -2.01
CA GLU A 22 5.59 0.40 -0.81
C GLU A 22 4.59 1.30 -0.06
N GLU A 23 3.94 2.25 -0.74
CA GLU A 23 2.95 3.14 -0.11
C GLU A 23 1.69 2.39 0.36
N MET A 24 1.26 1.36 -0.38
CA MET A 24 0.15 0.52 0.04
C MET A 24 0.47 -0.24 1.33
N THR A 25 1.69 -0.79 1.44
CA THR A 25 2.16 -1.45 2.65
C THR A 25 2.27 -0.45 3.80
N LYS A 26 2.70 0.81 3.57
CA LYS A 26 2.66 1.85 4.63
C LYS A 26 1.26 2.05 5.16
N ALA A 27 0.27 2.18 4.29
CA ALA A 27 -1.13 2.34 4.70
C ALA A 27 -1.62 1.14 5.53
N VAL A 28 -1.27 -0.08 5.12
CA VAL A 28 -1.58 -1.31 5.87
C VAL A 28 -0.92 -1.30 7.25
N PHE A 29 0.36 -0.99 7.38
CA PHE A 29 1.08 -1.06 8.65
C PHE A 29 0.84 0.12 9.58
N ARG A 30 0.60 1.33 9.07
CA ARG A 30 0.24 2.51 9.89
C ARG A 30 -1.13 2.38 10.56
N SER A 31 -2.00 1.50 10.07
CA SER A 31 -3.29 1.22 10.73
C SER A 31 -3.11 0.47 12.05
N GLY A 32 -3.30 1.12 13.19
CA GLY A 32 -3.21 0.44 14.50
C GLY A 32 -1.80 0.23 15.05
N PHE A 33 -0.80 0.93 14.52
CA PHE A 33 0.54 1.05 15.11
C PHE A 33 0.93 2.52 15.26
N SER A 34 1.88 2.79 16.16
CA SER A 34 2.50 4.11 16.24
C SER A 34 3.23 4.42 14.94
N TRP A 35 2.89 5.56 14.31
CA TRP A 35 3.53 6.02 13.08
C TRP A 35 5.05 6.05 13.22
N LYS A 36 5.56 6.61 14.32
CA LYS A 36 7.00 6.67 14.59
C LYS A 36 7.65 5.28 14.55
N VAL A 37 7.01 4.28 15.16
CA VAL A 37 7.54 2.90 15.17
C VAL A 37 7.60 2.30 13.77
N VAL A 38 6.60 2.58 12.93
CA VAL A 38 6.56 2.09 11.54
C VAL A 38 7.64 2.79 10.70
N GLU A 39 7.78 4.11 10.82
CA GLU A 39 8.79 4.88 10.09
C GLU A 39 10.22 4.50 10.49
N ASP A 40 10.50 4.36 11.78
CA ASP A 40 11.84 4.02 12.29
C ASP A 40 12.29 2.64 11.75
N LYS A 41 11.35 1.74 11.41
CA LYS A 41 11.62 0.41 10.85
C LYS A 41 11.56 0.35 9.32
N TRP A 42 11.15 1.42 8.65
CA TRP A 42 10.85 1.38 7.22
C TRP A 42 12.03 0.97 6.32
N PRO A 43 13.29 1.38 6.58
CA PRO A 43 14.44 0.87 5.84
C PRO A 43 14.56 -0.66 5.88
N ASN A 44 14.25 -1.28 7.03
CA ASN A 44 14.26 -2.73 7.18
C ASN A 44 13.10 -3.37 6.41
N PHE A 45 11.89 -2.78 6.43
CA PHE A 45 10.78 -3.25 5.59
C PHE A 45 11.17 -3.28 4.12
N LYS A 46 11.77 -2.20 3.64
CA LYS A 46 12.20 -2.10 2.24
C LYS A 46 13.21 -3.20 1.88
N ALA A 47 14.15 -3.51 2.76
CA ALA A 47 15.08 -4.63 2.53
C ALA A 47 14.38 -6.00 2.61
N ALA A 48 13.54 -6.20 3.63
CA ALA A 48 12.88 -7.48 3.91
C ALA A 48 11.89 -7.91 2.82
N PHE A 49 11.26 -6.94 2.14
CA PHE A 49 10.32 -7.13 1.03
C PHE A 49 10.97 -6.89 -0.35
N ASP A 50 12.27 -7.14 -0.52
CA ASP A 50 12.96 -7.05 -1.82
C ASP A 50 12.79 -5.70 -2.56
N GLY A 51 12.81 -4.60 -1.81
CA GLY A 51 12.57 -3.26 -2.36
C GLY A 51 11.16 -3.04 -2.87
N PHE A 52 10.20 -3.87 -2.42
CA PHE A 52 8.82 -3.94 -2.88
C PHE A 52 8.68 -4.23 -4.38
N ASP A 53 9.62 -4.99 -4.97
CA ASP A 53 9.42 -5.50 -6.32
C ASP A 53 8.15 -6.36 -6.37
N VAL A 54 7.16 -5.90 -7.13
CA VAL A 54 5.81 -6.48 -7.16
C VAL A 54 5.85 -7.95 -7.53
N LYS A 55 6.69 -8.32 -8.51
CA LYS A 55 6.78 -9.71 -8.98
C LYS A 55 7.44 -10.61 -7.94
N LYS A 56 8.51 -10.14 -7.29
CA LYS A 56 9.18 -10.90 -6.23
C LYS A 56 8.26 -11.12 -5.03
N VAL A 57 7.64 -10.04 -4.53
CA VAL A 57 6.77 -10.13 -3.35
C VAL A 57 5.51 -10.95 -3.65
N ALA A 58 4.96 -10.88 -4.87
CA ALA A 58 3.83 -11.72 -5.27
C ALA A 58 4.17 -13.22 -5.26
N ALA A 59 5.43 -13.56 -5.53
CA ALA A 59 5.94 -14.93 -5.56
C ALA A 59 6.31 -15.49 -4.18
N TYR A 60 6.26 -14.69 -3.12
CA TYR A 60 6.54 -15.16 -1.76
C TYR A 60 5.61 -16.31 -1.36
N ASP A 61 6.19 -17.28 -0.68
CA ASP A 61 5.52 -18.47 -0.16
C ASP A 61 5.53 -18.51 1.39
N GLU A 62 5.16 -19.64 1.97
CA GLU A 62 5.14 -19.84 3.43
C GLU A 62 6.52 -19.63 4.06
N ARG A 63 7.61 -19.99 3.37
CA ARG A 63 8.98 -19.82 3.88
C ARG A 63 9.36 -18.35 3.96
N ASP A 64 8.91 -17.54 3.02
CA ASP A 64 9.08 -16.10 3.07
C ASP A 64 8.28 -15.48 4.21
N VAL A 65 7.06 -15.95 4.46
CA VAL A 65 6.26 -15.51 5.61
C VAL A 65 6.98 -15.84 6.92
N ASP A 66 7.48 -17.06 7.08
CA ASP A 66 8.23 -17.48 8.26
C ASP A 66 9.51 -16.65 8.46
N ARG A 67 10.26 -16.39 7.38
CA ARG A 67 11.44 -15.51 7.38
C ARG A 67 11.08 -14.10 7.86
N LEU A 68 9.99 -13.52 7.36
CA LEU A 68 9.53 -12.18 7.74
C LEU A 68 9.02 -12.14 9.19
N LEU A 69 8.37 -13.21 9.67
CA LEU A 69 7.94 -13.34 11.06
C LEU A 69 9.13 -13.49 12.02
N ALA A 70 10.26 -14.01 11.56
CA ALA A 70 11.49 -14.09 12.35
C ALA A 70 12.27 -12.76 12.39
N ASP A 71 12.05 -11.85 11.44
CA ASP A 71 12.81 -10.60 11.32
C ASP A 71 12.38 -9.55 12.37
N ALA A 72 13.24 -9.33 13.38
CA ALA A 72 13.03 -8.31 14.41
C ALA A 72 13.20 -6.87 13.89
N GLY A 73 13.76 -6.69 12.69
CA GLY A 73 13.92 -5.43 11.99
C GLY A 73 12.58 -4.80 11.59
N ILE A 74 11.55 -5.61 11.35
CA ILE A 74 10.21 -5.17 10.93
C ILE A 74 9.16 -5.30 12.05
N VAL A 75 7.92 -4.92 11.77
CA VAL A 75 6.78 -5.23 12.65
C VAL A 75 6.24 -6.61 12.29
N ARG A 76 6.44 -7.57 13.21
CA ARG A 76 6.11 -9.00 13.04
C ARG A 76 4.60 -9.27 13.20
N ASN A 77 3.80 -8.77 12.25
CA ASN A 77 2.36 -9.01 12.19
C ASN A 77 2.03 -9.89 10.98
N GLY A 78 1.81 -11.20 11.23
CA GLY A 78 1.58 -12.19 10.17
C GLY A 78 0.46 -11.82 9.21
N ARG A 79 -0.69 -11.39 9.75
CA ARG A 79 -1.85 -11.01 8.91
C ARG A 79 -1.54 -9.85 7.96
N LYS A 80 -0.72 -8.88 8.37
CA LYS A 80 -0.33 -7.74 7.53
C LYS A 80 0.80 -8.08 6.56
N ILE A 81 1.68 -9.01 6.93
CA ILE A 81 2.67 -9.59 6.02
C ILE A 81 1.96 -10.34 4.90
N GLU A 82 1.06 -11.25 5.23
CA GLU A 82 0.22 -11.99 4.27
C GLU A 82 -0.61 -11.04 3.41
N ALA A 83 -1.19 -9.98 4.01
CA ALA A 83 -1.92 -8.96 3.25
C ALA A 83 -1.01 -8.24 2.24
N THR A 84 0.25 -7.96 2.58
CA THR A 84 1.20 -7.34 1.65
C THR A 84 1.50 -8.26 0.46
N ILE A 85 1.66 -9.56 0.71
CA ILE A 85 1.86 -10.57 -0.33
C ILE A 85 0.62 -10.70 -1.23
N HIS A 86 -0.58 -10.76 -0.63
CA HIS A 86 -1.85 -10.73 -1.37
C HIS A 86 -1.97 -9.48 -2.24
N ASN A 87 -1.62 -8.32 -1.69
CA ASN A 87 -1.68 -7.05 -2.39
C ASN A 87 -0.68 -6.99 -3.55
N ALA A 88 0.51 -7.57 -3.40
CA ALA A 88 1.46 -7.70 -4.48
C ALA A 88 0.92 -8.58 -5.62
N ARG A 89 0.24 -9.69 -5.30
CA ARG A 89 -0.42 -10.56 -6.30
C ARG A 89 -1.52 -9.82 -7.06
N ALA A 90 -2.43 -9.17 -6.34
CA ALA A 90 -3.49 -8.38 -6.95
C ALA A 90 -2.94 -7.22 -7.80
N MET A 91 -1.86 -6.57 -7.35
CA MET A 91 -1.19 -5.53 -8.11
C MET A 91 -0.52 -6.08 -9.37
N LEU A 92 0.09 -7.27 -9.30
CA LEU A 92 0.73 -7.91 -10.44
C LEU A 92 -0.28 -8.21 -11.56
N GLU A 93 -1.46 -8.73 -11.23
CA GLU A 93 -2.55 -8.97 -12.20
C GLU A 93 -2.94 -7.67 -12.94
N LEU A 94 -3.02 -6.56 -12.22
CA LEU A 94 -3.33 -5.25 -12.81
C LEU A 94 -2.18 -4.72 -13.65
N VAL A 95 -0.92 -4.93 -13.22
CA VAL A 95 0.26 -4.57 -14.00
C VAL A 95 0.31 -5.36 -15.30
N GLU A 96 -0.02 -6.65 -15.29
CA GLU A 96 -0.08 -7.49 -16.49
C GLU A 96 -1.22 -7.06 -17.44
N GLY A 97 -2.39 -6.71 -16.90
CA GLY A 97 -3.54 -6.29 -17.70
C GLY A 97 -3.46 -4.86 -18.27
N PHE A 98 -2.90 -3.91 -17.52
CA PHE A 98 -2.84 -2.49 -17.89
C PHE A 98 -1.43 -2.02 -18.29
N GLY A 99 -0.42 -2.87 -18.12
CA GLY A 99 1.00 -2.58 -18.36
C GLY A 99 1.72 -1.82 -17.24
N SER A 100 1.00 -1.31 -16.23
CA SER A 100 1.56 -0.74 -14.98
C SER A 100 0.42 -0.42 -14.01
N PHE A 101 0.71 -0.34 -12.71
CA PHE A 101 -0.26 0.04 -11.71
C PHE A 101 -0.70 1.51 -11.88
N LYS A 102 0.21 2.39 -12.30
CA LYS A 102 -0.11 3.77 -12.66
C LYS A 102 -1.19 3.83 -13.75
N LYS A 103 -1.04 3.06 -14.84
CA LYS A 103 -2.03 3.03 -15.93
C LYS A 103 -3.38 2.49 -15.47
N TYR A 104 -3.39 1.50 -14.57
CA TYR A 104 -4.62 1.04 -13.93
C TYR A 104 -5.31 2.17 -13.14
N LEU A 105 -4.60 2.91 -12.28
CA LEU A 105 -5.19 4.06 -11.58
C LEU A 105 -5.72 5.11 -12.57
N ARG A 106 -4.97 5.41 -13.64
CA ARG A 106 -5.44 6.35 -14.69
C ARG A 106 -6.70 5.91 -15.42
N SER A 107 -6.95 4.60 -15.51
CA SER A 107 -8.21 4.09 -16.09
C SER A 107 -9.44 4.47 -15.24
N MET A 108 -9.21 4.86 -13.99
CA MET A 108 -10.24 5.28 -13.03
C MET A 108 -10.36 6.80 -12.86
N ASP A 109 -9.51 7.63 -13.49
CA ASP A 109 -9.48 9.09 -13.28
C ASP A 109 -10.82 9.81 -13.50
N LYS A 110 -11.70 9.26 -14.35
CA LYS A 110 -13.02 9.84 -14.64
C LYS A 110 -14.13 9.34 -13.72
N GLN A 111 -13.80 8.44 -12.81
CA GLN A 111 -14.75 7.85 -11.87
C GLN A 111 -14.80 8.66 -10.58
N ALA A 112 -15.95 8.62 -9.90
CA ALA A 112 -16.07 9.18 -8.57
C ALA A 112 -15.15 8.42 -7.58
N TYR A 113 -14.64 9.11 -6.56
CA TYR A 113 -13.75 8.53 -5.56
C TYR A 113 -14.32 7.25 -4.93
N GLU A 114 -15.63 7.18 -4.70
CA GLU A 114 -16.31 6.03 -4.09
C GLU A 114 -16.21 4.78 -4.96
N VAL A 115 -16.19 4.94 -6.28
CA VAL A 115 -16.02 3.85 -7.24
C VAL A 115 -14.60 3.31 -7.14
N THR A 116 -13.60 4.20 -7.20
CA THR A 116 -12.19 3.86 -7.03
C THR A 116 -11.96 3.20 -5.67
N ALA A 117 -12.49 3.79 -4.59
CA ALA A 117 -12.32 3.30 -3.25
C ALA A 117 -12.97 1.92 -3.05
N LYS A 118 -14.12 1.67 -3.67
CA LYS A 118 -14.79 0.36 -3.65
C LYS A 118 -13.97 -0.69 -4.40
N ASP A 119 -13.43 -0.36 -5.57
CA ASP A 119 -12.58 -1.27 -6.34
C ASP A 119 -11.29 -1.61 -5.57
N MET A 120 -10.63 -0.60 -5.01
CA MET A 120 -9.44 -0.77 -4.17
C MET A 120 -9.72 -1.66 -2.95
N LYS A 121 -10.83 -1.44 -2.22
CA LYS A 121 -11.25 -2.29 -1.10
C LYS A 121 -11.56 -3.72 -1.49
N GLY A 122 -12.12 -3.92 -2.69
CA GLY A 122 -12.49 -5.23 -3.20
C GLY A 122 -11.29 -6.08 -3.60
N ARG A 123 -10.20 -5.44 -4.05
CA ARG A 123 -8.99 -6.12 -4.53
C ARG A 123 -7.93 -6.31 -3.45
N PHE A 124 -7.74 -5.30 -2.62
CA PHE A 124 -6.59 -5.22 -1.70
C PHE A 124 -6.99 -5.51 -0.25
N SER A 125 -6.21 -6.38 0.37
CA SER A 125 -6.34 -6.78 1.77
C SER A 125 -5.82 -5.70 2.71
N TYR A 126 -6.49 -5.54 3.86
CA TYR A 126 -6.20 -4.51 4.87
C TYR A 126 -6.30 -3.05 4.36
N LEU A 127 -6.93 -2.84 3.21
CA LEU A 127 -7.16 -1.52 2.64
C LEU A 127 -8.60 -1.03 2.91
N GLY A 128 -8.97 -0.94 4.20
CA GLY A 128 -10.28 -0.40 4.62
C GLY A 128 -10.42 1.10 4.33
N LYS A 129 -11.54 1.73 4.73
CA LYS A 129 -11.87 3.15 4.46
C LYS A 129 -10.68 4.12 4.60
N THR A 130 -10.07 4.15 5.80
CA THR A 130 -8.92 5.02 6.08
C THR A 130 -7.65 4.58 5.33
N GLY A 131 -7.45 3.29 5.14
CA GLY A 131 -6.28 2.75 4.43
C GLY A 131 -6.30 3.10 2.95
N THR A 132 -7.47 2.96 2.30
CA THR A 132 -7.68 3.36 0.90
C THR A 132 -7.42 4.84 0.70
N TYR A 133 -8.00 5.68 1.57
CA TYR A 133 -7.77 7.12 1.53
C TYR A 133 -6.28 7.45 1.66
N THR A 134 -5.63 6.92 2.71
CA THR A 134 -4.22 7.19 3.01
C THR A 134 -3.31 6.75 1.86
N PHE A 135 -3.61 5.60 1.26
CA PHE A 135 -2.89 5.11 0.10
C PHE A 135 -3.05 6.04 -1.10
N LEU A 136 -4.29 6.31 -1.53
CA LEU A 136 -4.57 7.12 -2.72
C LEU A 136 -3.99 8.53 -2.57
N TRP A 137 -4.16 9.14 -1.39
CA TRP A 137 -3.54 10.43 -1.08
C TRP A 137 -2.01 10.35 -1.13
N GLY A 138 -1.42 9.31 -0.53
CA GLY A 138 0.03 9.11 -0.45
C GLY A 138 0.71 8.83 -1.80
N VAL A 139 -0.07 8.46 -2.82
CA VAL A 139 0.41 8.29 -4.20
C VAL A 139 -0.06 9.41 -5.13
N GLY A 140 -0.52 10.53 -4.58
CA GLY A 140 -0.86 11.73 -5.34
C GLY A 140 -2.15 11.64 -6.14
N GLU A 141 -3.08 10.73 -5.79
CA GLU A 141 -4.43 10.75 -6.38
C GLU A 141 -5.31 11.82 -5.74
N GLU A 142 -6.31 12.26 -6.50
CA GLU A 142 -7.38 13.10 -5.97
C GLU A 142 -8.23 12.27 -5.00
N VAL A 143 -8.43 12.81 -3.81
CA VAL A 143 -9.24 12.23 -2.73
C VAL A 143 -10.14 13.32 -2.16
N PRO A 144 -11.29 12.98 -1.55
CA PRO A 144 -12.13 13.96 -0.89
C PRO A 144 -11.42 14.59 0.32
N GLU A 145 -12.07 15.56 0.94
CA GLU A 145 -11.66 16.03 2.26
C GLU A 145 -11.65 14.87 3.27
N TRP A 146 -10.78 14.97 4.27
CA TRP A 146 -10.56 13.88 5.22
C TRP A 146 -11.86 13.45 5.91
N GLU A 147 -12.70 14.40 6.26
CA GLU A 147 -14.01 14.22 6.90
C GLU A 147 -14.98 13.40 6.02
N ASP A 148 -14.84 13.51 4.70
CA ASP A 148 -15.73 12.94 3.68
C ASP A 148 -15.20 11.64 3.04
N ARG A 149 -14.08 11.11 3.54
CA ARG A 149 -13.47 9.87 3.02
C ARG A 149 -14.36 8.63 3.10
#